data_AF-A0A9D7H2K8-F1
#
_entry.id   AF-A0A9D7H2K8-F1
#
_cell.length_a   1.000
_cell.length_b   1.000
_cell.length_c   1.000
_cell.angle_alpha   90.00
_cell.angle_beta   90.00
_cell.angle_gamma   90.00
#
_symmetry.space_group_name_H-M   'P 1'
#
loop_
_entity.id
_entity.type
_entity.pdbx_description
1 polymer ?
#
loop_
_entity_poly.entity_id
_entity_poly.type
_entity_poly.pdbx_seq_one_letter_code
_entity_poly.pdbx_strand_id
1 'polypeptide(L)'
;MPILRSSVRTTQAATDSFMTEVLAHSDGMYAVACRLTKNPAEAQDLVQDALVKAMRGREQFSQGTNLKAWLYRILTNTFINTYRRGGLERSVLDGPDADPLADGWVSVSTMRQLRDPEQVALQPVIEGEVRRALDELPTEFRLAVILCDVEEFSYEEISQIMGCPIGTVMSRLHRGRKLLQRSLLGHAVAMGIVKEEPAAAKTEEKPVDLAAYRAKRAV
;
A
#
# COMPACT_ATOMS: atom_id res chain seq x y z
N MET A 1 26.70 35.21 -38.04
CA MET A 1 25.75 35.23 -36.92
C MET A 1 25.10 33.85 -36.80
N PRO A 2 25.53 32.95 -35.90
CA PRO A 2 24.85 31.69 -35.68
C PRO A 2 23.94 31.80 -34.44
N ILE A 3 22.66 31.46 -34.59
CA ILE A 3 21.67 31.44 -33.53
C ILE A 3 21.07 30.02 -33.45
N LEU A 4 20.93 29.49 -32.22
CA LEU A 4 20.01 28.42 -31.80
C LEU A 4 20.24 26.98 -32.34
N ARG A 5 21.16 26.22 -31.73
CA ARG A 5 21.14 24.74 -31.78
C ARG A 5 21.39 24.01 -30.44
N SER A 6 21.54 24.73 -29.33
CA SER A 6 21.90 24.15 -28.03
C SER A 6 20.72 23.75 -27.13
N SER A 7 19.52 24.31 -27.31
CA SER A 7 18.41 24.11 -26.36
C SER A 7 17.71 22.74 -26.47
N VAL A 8 17.69 22.14 -27.66
CA VAL A 8 16.94 20.88 -27.90
C VAL A 8 17.61 19.66 -27.26
N ARG A 9 18.95 19.63 -27.17
CA ARG A 9 19.69 18.47 -26.62
C ARG A 9 19.55 18.35 -25.11
N THR A 10 19.56 19.46 -24.38
CA THR A 10 19.44 19.47 -22.91
C THR A 10 18.06 18.99 -22.46
N THR A 11 17.01 19.40 -23.18
CA THR A 11 15.62 19.04 -22.84
C THR A 11 15.33 17.56 -23.09
N GLN A 12 15.88 16.97 -24.16
CA GLN A 12 15.72 15.55 -24.45
C GLN A 12 16.47 14.68 -23.42
N ALA A 13 17.74 14.99 -23.13
CA ALA A 13 18.53 14.24 -22.17
C ALA A 13 17.95 14.28 -20.74
N ALA A 14 17.39 15.43 -20.31
CA ALA A 14 16.71 15.55 -19.02
C ALA A 14 15.39 14.76 -18.97
N THR A 15 14.67 14.69 -20.10
CA THR A 15 13.45 13.87 -20.22
C THR A 15 13.77 12.39 -20.10
N ASP A 16 14.86 11.94 -20.73
CA ASP A 16 15.31 10.55 -20.70
C ASP A 16 15.78 10.13 -19.29
N SER A 17 16.44 11.03 -18.55
CA SER A 17 16.83 10.77 -17.14
C SER A 17 15.62 10.64 -16.22
N PHE A 18 14.68 11.59 -16.29
CA PHE A 18 13.47 11.55 -15.45
C PHE A 18 12.62 10.31 -15.75
N MET A 19 12.43 9.95 -17.02
CA MET A 19 11.71 8.74 -17.40
C MET A 19 12.36 7.48 -16.83
N THR A 20 13.70 7.42 -16.84
CA THR A 20 14.45 6.29 -16.28
C THR A 20 14.22 6.17 -14.76
N GLU A 21 14.28 7.28 -14.03
CA GLU A 21 14.00 7.32 -12.59
C GLU A 21 12.55 6.91 -12.27
N VAL A 22 11.58 7.38 -13.06
CA VAL A 22 10.16 7.02 -12.90
C VAL A 22 9.95 5.52 -13.16
N LEU A 23 10.53 4.97 -14.22
CA LEU A 23 10.41 3.55 -14.57
C LEU A 23 11.07 2.65 -13.53
N ALA A 24 12.10 3.11 -12.81
CA ALA A 24 12.69 2.35 -11.71
C ALA A 24 11.68 2.04 -10.58
N HIS A 25 10.55 2.75 -10.51
CA HIS A 25 9.48 2.53 -9.54
C HIS A 25 8.29 1.73 -10.09
N SER A 26 8.27 1.35 -11.37
CA SER A 26 7.12 0.67 -11.99
C SER A 26 6.73 -0.62 -11.30
N ASP A 27 7.71 -1.43 -10.92
CA ASP A 27 7.48 -2.76 -10.36
C ASP A 27 6.87 -2.67 -8.96
N GLY A 28 7.33 -1.72 -8.14
CA GLY A 28 6.75 -1.43 -6.83
C GLY A 28 5.32 -0.90 -6.97
N MET A 29 5.10 0.04 -7.90
CA MET A 29 3.76 0.55 -8.20
C MET A 29 2.81 -0.55 -8.65
N TYR A 30 3.27 -1.49 -9.49
CA TYR A 30 2.49 -2.64 -9.93
C TYR A 30 2.16 -3.60 -8.79
N ALA A 31 3.12 -3.90 -7.92
CA ALA A 31 2.87 -4.75 -6.75
C ALA A 31 1.80 -4.15 -5.82
N VAL A 32 1.77 -2.83 -5.64
CA VAL A 32 0.71 -2.15 -4.88
C VAL A 32 -0.61 -2.12 -5.65
N ALA A 33 -0.58 -1.83 -6.96
CA ALA A 33 -1.76 -1.83 -7.81
C ALA A 33 -2.49 -3.18 -7.77
N CYS A 34 -1.78 -4.31 -7.88
CA CYS A 34 -2.36 -5.66 -7.79
C CYS A 34 -3.12 -5.89 -6.47
N ARG A 35 -2.59 -5.38 -5.35
CA ARG A 35 -3.24 -5.50 -4.02
C ARG A 35 -4.45 -4.58 -3.86
N LEU A 36 -4.54 -3.53 -4.68
CA LEU A 36 -5.66 -2.58 -4.67
C LEU A 36 -6.80 -3.04 -5.59
N THR A 37 -6.47 -3.43 -6.83
CA THR A 37 -7.44 -3.80 -7.87
C THR A 37 -7.93 -5.24 -7.71
N LYS A 38 -7.11 -6.13 -7.14
CA LYS A 38 -7.33 -7.59 -7.14
C LYS A 38 -7.46 -8.21 -8.54
N ASN A 39 -7.05 -7.47 -9.57
CA ASN A 39 -7.09 -7.88 -10.98
C ASN A 39 -5.79 -7.42 -11.65
N PRO A 40 -4.97 -8.34 -12.19
CA PRO A 40 -3.70 -8.01 -12.83
C PRO A 40 -3.83 -7.08 -14.04
N ALA A 41 -4.86 -7.26 -14.86
CA ALA A 41 -5.09 -6.41 -16.04
C ALA A 41 -5.45 -4.99 -15.60
N GLU A 42 -6.40 -4.84 -14.68
CA GLU A 42 -6.77 -3.52 -14.15
C GLU A 42 -5.60 -2.86 -13.38
N ALA A 43 -4.72 -3.66 -12.76
CA ALA A 43 -3.50 -3.17 -12.10
C ALA A 43 -2.49 -2.63 -13.11
N GLN A 44 -2.26 -3.34 -14.21
CA GLN A 44 -1.37 -2.92 -15.29
C GLN A 44 -1.85 -1.59 -15.89
N ASP A 45 -3.14 -1.50 -16.20
CA ASP A 45 -3.77 -0.28 -16.73
C ASP A 45 -3.62 0.88 -15.75
N LEU A 46 -3.89 0.65 -14.46
CA LEU A 46 -3.73 1.65 -13.40
C LEU A 46 -2.29 2.19 -13.33
N VAL A 47 -1.28 1.32 -13.38
CA VAL A 47 0.13 1.73 -13.37
C VAL A 47 0.46 2.52 -14.62
N GLN A 48 0.05 2.03 -15.79
CA GLN A 48 0.31 2.72 -17.06
C GLN A 48 -0.28 4.13 -17.06
N ASP A 49 -1.54 4.27 -16.65
CA ASP A 49 -2.21 5.57 -16.51
C ASP A 49 -1.47 6.50 -15.54
N ALA A 50 -0.99 5.96 -14.41
CA ALA A 50 -0.24 6.72 -13.42
C ALA A 50 1.09 7.22 -13.99
N LEU A 51 1.82 6.36 -14.72
CA LEU A 51 3.08 6.73 -15.37
C LEU A 51 2.87 7.79 -16.47
N VAL A 52 1.82 7.65 -17.28
CA VAL A 52 1.47 8.66 -18.30
C VAL A 52 1.15 10.00 -17.65
N LYS A 53 0.38 10.00 -16.54
CA LYS A 53 0.09 11.22 -15.76
C LYS A 53 1.34 11.81 -15.13
N ALA A 54 2.25 10.99 -14.61
CA ALA A 54 3.53 11.44 -14.07
C ALA A 54 4.39 12.12 -15.15
N MET A 55 4.49 11.53 -16.34
CA MET A 55 5.22 12.13 -17.45
C MET A 55 4.61 13.46 -17.91
N ARG A 56 3.27 13.56 -17.99
CA ARG A 56 2.56 14.81 -18.31
C ARG A 56 2.72 15.86 -17.20
N GLY A 57 2.77 15.42 -15.95
CA GLY A 57 2.89 16.26 -14.77
C GLY A 57 4.32 16.52 -14.30
N ARG A 58 5.34 16.14 -15.09
CA ARG A 58 6.76 16.21 -14.68
C ARG A 58 7.19 17.58 -14.15
N GLU A 59 6.62 18.66 -14.70
CA GLU A 59 6.96 20.04 -14.32
C GLU A 59 6.41 20.41 -12.94
N GLN A 60 5.45 19.63 -12.42
CA GLN A 60 4.90 19.77 -11.07
C GLN A 60 5.76 19.03 -10.02
N PHE A 61 6.66 18.15 -10.46
CA PHE A 61 7.60 17.50 -9.57
C PHE A 61 8.74 18.47 -9.21
N SER A 62 8.98 18.66 -7.92
CA SER A 62 10.09 19.47 -7.43
C SER A 62 11.31 18.59 -7.15
N GLN A 63 12.41 18.83 -7.87
CA GLN A 63 13.65 18.08 -7.66
C GLN A 63 14.15 18.21 -6.22
N GLY A 64 14.62 17.10 -5.63
CA GLY A 64 15.02 17.04 -4.23
C GLY A 64 13.89 16.64 -3.26
N THR A 65 12.65 16.52 -3.75
CA THR A 65 11.55 15.88 -3.00
C THR A 65 11.48 14.37 -3.28
N ASN A 66 10.70 13.63 -2.50
CA ASN A 66 10.57 12.18 -2.67
C ASN A 66 9.75 11.82 -3.92
N LEU A 67 10.46 11.44 -5.00
CA LEU A 67 9.87 10.98 -6.25
C LEU A 67 8.94 9.78 -6.05
N LYS A 68 9.35 8.79 -5.24
CA LYS A 68 8.56 7.60 -4.93
C LYS A 68 7.21 8.01 -4.32
N ALA A 69 7.21 8.89 -3.32
CA ALA A 69 5.97 9.34 -2.68
C ALA A 69 5.06 10.11 -3.65
N TRP A 70 5.64 10.96 -4.52
CA TRP A 70 4.90 11.68 -5.54
C TRP A 70 4.24 10.74 -6.57
N LEU A 71 4.95 9.71 -7.02
CA LEU A 71 4.40 8.69 -7.93
C LEU A 71 3.26 7.90 -7.28
N TYR A 72 3.42 7.51 -6.02
CA TYR A 72 2.38 6.78 -5.29
C TYR A 72 1.14 7.65 -5.01
N ARG A 73 1.31 8.97 -4.84
CA ARG A 73 0.18 9.92 -4.82
C ARG A 73 -0.58 9.93 -6.15
N ILE A 74 0.11 9.91 -7.29
CA ILE A 74 -0.53 9.86 -8.61
C ILE A 74 -1.27 8.52 -8.81
N LEU A 75 -0.63 7.40 -8.42
CA LEU A 75 -1.20 6.06 -8.49
C LEU A 75 -2.50 5.96 -7.67
N THR A 76 -2.44 6.35 -6.40
CA THR A 76 -3.59 6.27 -5.48
C THR A 76 -4.72 7.20 -5.88
N ASN A 77 -4.43 8.43 -6.32
CA ASN A 77 -5.44 9.33 -6.87
C ASN A 77 -6.08 8.76 -8.14
N THR A 78 -5.29 8.14 -9.02
CA THR A 78 -5.83 7.47 -10.22
C THR A 78 -6.74 6.32 -9.84
N PHE A 79 -6.31 5.46 -8.92
CA PHE A 79 -7.12 4.35 -8.42
C PHE A 79 -8.45 4.85 -7.82
N ILE A 80 -8.41 5.83 -6.93
CA ILE A 80 -9.62 6.39 -6.30
C ILE A 80 -10.57 6.96 -7.37
N ASN A 81 -10.04 7.72 -8.34
CA ASN A 81 -10.87 8.35 -9.37
C ASN A 81 -11.51 7.33 -10.32
N THR A 82 -10.81 6.25 -10.65
CA THR A 82 -11.30 5.21 -11.56
C THR A 82 -12.23 4.22 -10.84
N TYR A 83 -11.81 3.67 -9.69
CA TYR A 83 -12.56 2.62 -8.99
C TYR A 83 -13.68 3.12 -8.10
N ARG A 84 -13.56 4.31 -7.47
CA ARG A 84 -14.66 4.84 -6.65
C ARG A 84 -15.86 5.25 -7.52
N ARG A 85 -15.61 5.62 -8.78
CA ARG A 85 -16.64 5.88 -9.78
C ARG A 85 -17.21 4.57 -10.34
N GLY A 86 -16.35 3.59 -10.61
CA GLY A 86 -16.75 2.23 -11.03
C GLY A 86 -17.57 1.48 -9.98
N GLY A 87 -17.34 1.66 -8.68
CA GLY A 87 -18.15 1.03 -7.63
C GLY A 87 -19.62 1.49 -7.60
N LEU A 88 -19.91 2.70 -8.10
CA LEU A 88 -21.28 3.20 -8.24
C LEU A 88 -21.96 2.59 -9.48
N GLU A 89 -21.25 2.47 -10.61
CA GLU A 89 -21.77 1.90 -11.87
C GLU A 89 -21.78 0.35 -11.90
N ARG A 90 -20.78 -0.31 -11.32
CA ARG A 90 -20.61 -1.77 -11.29
C ARG A 90 -21.58 -2.47 -10.34
N SER A 91 -22.11 -1.75 -9.34
CA SER A 91 -23.21 -2.26 -8.48
C SER A 91 -24.52 -2.53 -9.25
N VAL A 92 -24.64 -2.00 -10.47
CA VAL A 92 -25.82 -2.18 -11.34
C VAL A 92 -25.62 -3.34 -12.34
N LEU A 93 -24.40 -3.85 -12.54
CA LEU A 93 -24.08 -4.70 -13.70
C LEU A 93 -23.44 -6.08 -13.41
N ASP A 94 -22.86 -6.34 -12.24
CA ASP A 94 -22.25 -7.66 -11.97
C ASP A 94 -23.16 -8.54 -11.07
N GLY A 95 -23.75 -9.57 -11.68
CA GLY A 95 -24.37 -10.72 -11.03
C GLY A 95 -23.33 -11.72 -10.46
N PRO A 96 -23.77 -12.79 -9.78
CA PRO A 96 -22.98 -13.53 -8.80
C PRO A 96 -22.09 -14.64 -9.40
N ASP A 97 -21.33 -14.38 -10.46
CA ASP A 97 -20.48 -15.40 -11.11
C ASP A 97 -19.10 -14.85 -11.52
N ALA A 98 -18.29 -14.43 -10.53
CA ALA A 98 -16.86 -14.17 -10.74
C ALA A 98 -16.04 -15.32 -10.15
N ASP A 99 -15.57 -16.20 -11.03
CA ASP A 99 -14.72 -17.37 -10.75
C ASP A 99 -13.34 -16.93 -10.20
N PRO A 100 -12.83 -17.50 -9.09
CA PRO A 100 -11.57 -17.07 -8.49
C PRO A 100 -10.38 -17.74 -9.18
N LEU A 101 -9.96 -17.22 -10.34
CA LEU A 101 -8.67 -17.62 -10.92
C LEU A 101 -7.54 -16.81 -10.29
N ALA A 102 -7.07 -17.27 -9.12
CA ALA A 102 -5.91 -16.73 -8.42
C ALA A 102 -4.77 -17.75 -8.44
N ASP A 103 -4.17 -17.98 -9.62
CA ASP A 103 -2.89 -18.68 -9.70
C ASP A 103 -1.74 -17.74 -9.34
N GLY A 104 -0.79 -18.27 -8.57
CA GLY A 104 0.16 -17.58 -7.72
C GLY A 104 0.96 -16.42 -8.33
N TRP A 105 0.98 -15.29 -7.62
CA TRP A 105 1.93 -14.20 -7.87
C TRP A 105 2.69 -13.83 -6.60
N VAL A 106 3.87 -14.42 -6.48
CA VAL A 106 4.91 -14.06 -5.51
C VAL A 106 5.34 -12.60 -5.78
N SER A 107 5.32 -11.75 -4.76
CA SER A 107 5.79 -10.37 -4.86
C SER A 107 7.25 -10.35 -5.30
N VAL A 108 7.64 -9.43 -6.19
CA VAL A 108 9.06 -9.24 -6.59
C VAL A 108 9.96 -8.95 -5.37
N SER A 109 9.38 -8.42 -4.27
CA SER A 109 10.05 -8.27 -2.99
C SER A 109 10.36 -9.60 -2.27
N THR A 110 9.56 -10.66 -2.49
CA THR A 110 9.82 -12.00 -1.97
C THR A 110 11.03 -12.65 -2.66
N MET A 111 11.28 -12.36 -3.95
CA MET A 111 12.40 -12.97 -4.69
C MET A 111 13.80 -12.55 -4.21
N ARG A 112 13.90 -11.60 -3.27
CA ARG A 112 15.20 -11.06 -2.80
C ARG A 112 15.75 -11.74 -1.55
N GLN A 113 15.02 -12.67 -0.94
CA GLN A 113 15.46 -13.41 0.27
C GLN A 113 15.43 -14.92 0.01
N LEU A 114 16.52 -15.48 -0.53
CA LEU A 114 16.64 -16.93 -0.73
C LEU A 114 17.94 -17.47 -0.11
N ARG A 115 17.81 -18.28 0.95
CA ARG A 115 18.87 -19.16 1.46
C ARG A 115 18.41 -20.56 1.91
N ASP A 116 17.14 -20.94 1.81
CA ASP A 116 16.70 -22.23 2.37
C ASP A 116 15.53 -22.90 1.59
N PRO A 117 15.71 -24.10 0.98
CA PRO A 117 14.68 -24.77 0.17
C PRO A 117 13.46 -25.26 0.96
N GLU A 118 13.57 -25.50 2.28
CA GLU A 118 12.41 -25.86 3.12
C GLU A 118 11.46 -24.66 3.30
N GLN A 119 12.01 -23.45 3.42
CA GLN A 119 11.22 -22.21 3.51
C GLN A 119 10.49 -21.90 2.19
N VAL A 120 11.06 -22.28 1.04
CA VAL A 120 10.46 -22.08 -0.28
C VAL A 120 9.17 -22.89 -0.46
N ALA A 121 9.05 -24.08 0.15
CA ALA A 121 7.87 -24.92 0.04
C ALA A 121 6.68 -24.44 0.91
N LEU A 122 6.96 -23.81 2.06
CA LEU A 122 5.93 -23.24 2.95
C LEU A 122 5.49 -21.83 2.52
N GLN A 123 6.30 -21.16 1.70
CA GLN A 123 6.06 -19.79 1.25
C GLN A 123 4.72 -19.57 0.54
N PRO A 124 4.25 -20.43 -0.37
CA PRO A 124 2.97 -20.21 -1.06
C PRO A 124 1.77 -20.22 -0.12
N VAL A 125 1.83 -21.05 0.94
CA VAL A 125 0.75 -21.16 1.93
C VAL A 125 0.70 -19.93 2.83
N ILE A 126 1.87 -19.48 3.30
CA ILE A 126 2.00 -18.26 4.12
C ILE A 126 1.59 -17.02 3.33
N GLU A 127 2.05 -16.92 2.07
CA GLU A 127 1.68 -15.82 1.19
C GLU A 127 0.19 -15.79 0.86
N GLY A 128 -0.45 -16.96 0.71
CA GLY A 128 -1.88 -17.08 0.45
C GLY A 128 -2.74 -16.53 1.60
N GLU A 129 -2.43 -16.91 2.84
CA GLU A 129 -3.17 -16.47 4.03
C GLU A 129 -2.98 -14.97 4.30
N VAL A 130 -1.75 -14.45 4.19
CA VAL A 130 -1.47 -13.02 4.33
C VAL A 130 -2.16 -12.21 3.23
N ARG A 131 -2.14 -12.70 1.98
CA ARG A 131 -2.83 -12.06 0.86
C ARG A 131 -4.34 -12.02 1.11
N ARG A 132 -4.95 -13.13 1.51
CA ARG A 132 -6.39 -13.19 1.82
C ARG A 132 -6.76 -12.21 2.93
N ALA A 133 -5.99 -12.18 4.02
CA ALA A 133 -6.22 -11.26 5.12
C ALA A 133 -6.13 -9.79 4.67
N LEU A 134 -5.14 -9.44 3.85
CA LEU A 134 -5.05 -8.10 3.25
C LEU A 134 -6.26 -7.80 2.36
N ASP A 135 -6.72 -8.74 1.55
CA ASP A 135 -7.86 -8.59 0.65
C ASP A 135 -9.21 -8.45 1.36
N GLU A 136 -9.32 -8.90 2.60
CA GLU A 136 -10.50 -8.71 3.46
C GLU A 136 -10.54 -7.32 4.10
N LEU A 137 -9.39 -6.63 4.21
CA LEU A 137 -9.36 -5.27 4.79
C LEU A 137 -10.11 -4.27 3.89
N PRO A 138 -10.89 -3.34 4.49
CA PRO A 138 -11.35 -2.16 3.78
C PRO A 138 -10.20 -1.42 3.11
N THR A 139 -10.44 -0.95 1.88
CA THR A 139 -9.41 -0.38 0.99
C THR A 139 -8.56 0.71 1.64
N GLU A 140 -9.17 1.62 2.42
CA GLU A 140 -8.46 2.70 3.11
C GLU A 140 -7.49 2.20 4.19
N PHE A 141 -7.80 1.09 4.85
CA PHE A 141 -6.93 0.47 5.86
C PHE A 141 -5.85 -0.37 5.19
N ARG A 142 -6.21 -1.14 4.16
CA ARG A 142 -5.27 -1.91 3.36
C ARG A 142 -4.20 -1.01 2.75
N LEU A 143 -4.61 0.10 2.13
CA LEU A 143 -3.69 1.06 1.52
C LEU A 143 -2.73 1.65 2.55
N ALA A 144 -3.23 2.07 3.71
CA ALA A 144 -2.37 2.59 4.78
C ALA A 144 -1.33 1.55 5.23
N VAL A 145 -1.76 0.29 5.45
CA VAL A 145 -0.86 -0.81 5.85
C VAL A 145 0.18 -1.10 4.78
N ILE A 146 -0.20 -1.21 3.50
CA ILE A 146 0.75 -1.48 2.42
C ILE A 146 1.78 -0.35 2.32
N LEU A 147 1.34 0.90 2.37
CA LEU A 147 2.26 2.04 2.23
C LEU A 147 3.25 2.12 3.41
N CYS A 148 2.83 1.76 4.62
CA CYS A 148 3.69 1.80 5.80
C CYS A 148 4.56 0.55 5.95
N ASP A 149 3.94 -0.63 5.96
CA ASP A 149 4.56 -1.87 6.41
C ASP A 149 5.24 -2.64 5.26
N VAL A 150 4.92 -2.32 3.99
CA VAL A 150 5.53 -2.94 2.81
C VAL A 150 6.39 -1.96 2.03
N GLU A 151 5.90 -0.75 1.81
CA GLU A 151 6.61 0.28 1.04
C GLU A 151 7.50 1.20 1.87
N GLU A 152 7.43 1.05 3.20
CA GLU A 152 8.27 1.73 4.19
C GLU A 152 8.18 3.27 4.14
N PHE A 153 7.05 3.82 3.71
CA PHE A 153 6.84 5.27 3.75
C PHE A 153 6.66 5.78 5.19
N SER A 154 7.17 6.98 5.44
CA SER A 154 6.89 7.71 6.68
C SER A 154 5.41 8.11 6.77
N TYR A 155 4.93 8.39 7.98
CA TYR A 155 3.52 8.79 8.17
C TYR A 155 3.19 10.12 7.47
N GLU A 156 4.17 11.01 7.36
CA GLU A 156 4.05 12.27 6.63
C GLU A 156 3.88 12.01 5.12
N GLU A 157 4.70 11.15 4.53
CA GLU A 157 4.59 10.77 3.12
C GLU A 157 3.27 10.05 2.84
N ILE A 158 2.84 9.14 3.72
CA ILE A 158 1.55 8.46 3.58
C ILE A 158 0.40 9.48 3.64
N SER A 159 0.49 10.49 4.51
CA SER A 159 -0.52 11.56 4.59
C SER A 159 -0.63 12.33 3.27
N GLN A 160 0.51 12.59 2.62
CA GLN A 160 0.59 13.22 1.31
C GLN A 160 0.09 12.30 0.20
N ILE A 161 0.44 11.01 0.22
CA ILE A 161 -0.02 10.02 -0.77
C ILE A 161 -1.54 9.89 -0.70
N MET A 162 -2.09 9.65 0.49
CA MET A 162 -3.52 9.43 0.69
C MET A 162 -4.36 10.71 0.72
N GLY A 163 -3.74 11.89 0.77
CA GLY A 163 -4.43 13.17 0.85
C GLY A 163 -5.29 13.35 2.11
N CYS A 164 -4.83 12.83 3.25
CA CYS A 164 -5.54 12.90 4.53
C CYS A 164 -4.62 13.34 5.68
N PRO A 165 -5.14 13.86 6.81
CA PRO A 165 -4.32 14.27 7.94
C PRO A 165 -3.49 13.12 8.53
N ILE A 166 -2.30 13.42 9.07
CA ILE A 166 -1.41 12.40 9.67
C ILE A 166 -2.09 11.59 10.79
N GLY A 167 -2.95 12.22 11.60
CA GLY A 167 -3.74 11.52 12.63
C GLY A 167 -4.73 10.51 12.03
N THR A 168 -5.23 10.76 10.81
CA THR A 168 -6.07 9.82 10.08
C THR A 168 -5.26 8.61 9.65
N VAL A 169 -4.04 8.81 9.15
CA VAL A 169 -3.09 7.73 8.80
C VAL A 169 -2.84 6.84 10.02
N MET A 170 -2.48 7.41 11.17
CA MET A 170 -2.27 6.67 12.41
C MET A 170 -3.50 5.85 12.81
N SER A 171 -4.69 6.45 12.75
CA SER A 171 -5.94 5.76 13.08
C SER A 171 -6.29 4.61 12.11
N ARG A 172 -5.94 4.75 10.82
CA ARG A 172 -6.15 3.74 9.79
C ARG A 172 -5.16 2.60 9.94
N LEU A 173 -3.90 2.90 10.20
CA LEU A 173 -2.86 1.91 10.49
C LEU A 173 -3.21 1.09 11.73
N HIS A 174 -3.57 1.75 12.84
CA HIS A 174 -3.94 1.04 14.06
C HIS A 174 -5.11 0.07 13.83
N ARG A 175 -6.17 0.54 13.16
CA ARG A 175 -7.34 -0.30 12.83
C ARG A 175 -7.00 -1.43 11.87
N GLY A 176 -6.27 -1.13 10.79
CA GLY A 176 -5.83 -2.12 9.80
C GLY A 176 -4.98 -3.22 10.42
N ARG A 177 -3.96 -2.85 11.19
CA ARG A 177 -3.10 -3.83 11.90
C ARG A 177 -3.88 -4.68 12.90
N LYS A 178 -4.85 -4.11 13.63
CA LYS A 178 -5.71 -4.88 14.54
C LYS A 178 -6.60 -5.89 13.82
N LEU A 179 -7.13 -5.52 12.65
CA LEU A 179 -7.91 -6.43 11.81
C LEU A 179 -7.04 -7.56 11.26
N LEU A 180 -5.84 -7.24 10.75
CA LEU A 180 -4.88 -8.25 10.30
C LEU A 180 -4.45 -9.18 11.43
N GLN A 181 -4.13 -8.63 12.61
CA GLN A 181 -3.77 -9.42 13.78
C GLN A 181 -4.88 -10.42 14.12
N ARG A 182 -6.15 -9.99 14.10
CA ARG A 182 -7.29 -10.88 14.38
C ARG A 182 -7.45 -11.97 13.31
N SER A 183 -7.33 -11.63 12.04
CA SER A 183 -7.49 -12.57 10.93
C SER A 183 -6.35 -13.59 10.88
N LEU A 184 -5.11 -13.14 11.14
CA LEU A 184 -3.90 -13.96 11.03
C LEU A 184 -3.51 -14.68 12.33
N LEU A 185 -4.20 -14.45 13.45
CA LEU A 185 -3.81 -15.03 14.76
C LEU A 185 -3.70 -16.55 14.71
N GLY A 186 -4.71 -17.23 14.17
CA GLY A 186 -4.72 -18.70 14.08
C GLY A 186 -3.57 -19.22 13.20
N HIS A 187 -3.28 -18.53 12.11
CA HIS A 187 -2.16 -18.85 11.23
C HIS A 187 -0.80 -18.63 11.92
N ALA A 188 -0.64 -17.52 12.64
CA ALA A 188 0.57 -17.20 13.39
C ALA A 188 0.85 -18.19 14.53
N VAL A 189 -0.20 -18.70 15.18
CA VAL A 189 -0.09 -19.78 16.19
C VAL A 189 0.29 -21.11 15.54
N ALA A 190 -0.36 -21.48 14.43
CA ALA A 190 -0.04 -22.71 13.70
C ALA A 190 1.42 -22.74 13.19
N MET A 191 1.98 -21.57 12.85
CA MET A 191 3.38 -21.42 12.46
C MET A 191 4.35 -21.28 13.64
N GLY A 192 3.87 -21.23 14.88
CA GLY A 192 4.71 -21.01 16.06
C GLY A 192 5.34 -19.61 16.16
N ILE A 193 4.88 -18.65 15.37
CA ILE A 193 5.32 -17.23 15.45
C ILE A 193 4.86 -16.63 16.80
N VAL A 194 3.65 -16.98 17.21
CA VAL A 194 3.05 -16.54 18.47
C VAL A 194 2.75 -17.77 19.31
N LYS A 195 3.20 -17.78 20.58
CA LYS A 195 2.77 -18.81 21.52
C LYS A 195 1.30 -18.58 21.84
N GLU A 196 0.52 -19.64 21.83
CA GLU A 196 -0.90 -19.61 22.21
C GLU A 196 -0.99 -19.21 23.69
N GLU A 197 -1.06 -17.92 23.99
CA GLU A 197 -1.53 -17.47 25.29
C GLU A 197 -3.05 -17.65 25.31
N PRO A 198 -3.60 -18.39 26.30
CA PRO A 198 -5.03 -18.60 26.36
C PRO A 198 -5.72 -17.25 26.41
N ALA A 199 -6.79 -17.09 25.62
CA ALA A 199 -7.60 -15.88 25.47
C ALA A 199 -8.37 -15.45 26.75
N ALA A 200 -7.84 -15.73 27.93
CA ALA A 200 -8.41 -15.41 29.23
C ALA A 200 -7.33 -14.93 30.22
N ALA A 201 -6.61 -13.89 29.84
CA ALA A 201 -6.21 -12.85 30.79
C ALA A 201 -6.65 -11.52 30.20
N LYS A 202 -7.97 -11.31 30.12
CA LYS A 202 -8.48 -9.95 30.31
C LYS A 202 -7.98 -9.54 31.69
N THR A 203 -6.87 -8.83 31.74
CA THR A 203 -6.59 -7.99 32.90
C THR A 203 -7.83 -7.13 33.01
N GLU A 204 -8.64 -7.38 34.04
CA GLU A 204 -9.56 -6.38 34.56
C GLU A 204 -8.67 -5.19 34.92
N GLU A 205 -8.39 -4.33 33.95
CA GLU A 205 -8.03 -2.96 34.24
C GLU A 205 -9.24 -2.39 34.96
N LYS A 206 -9.18 -2.42 36.30
CA LYS A 206 -10.10 -1.68 37.15
C LYS A 206 -10.23 -0.29 36.53
N PRO A 207 -11.46 0.20 36.28
CA PRO A 207 -11.66 1.46 35.61
C PRO A 207 -10.85 2.53 36.36
N VAL A 208 -10.03 3.28 35.61
CA VAL A 208 -9.21 4.36 36.15
C VAL A 208 -10.11 5.25 37.00
N ASP A 209 -9.76 5.38 38.29
CA ASP A 209 -10.48 6.26 39.20
C ASP A 209 -10.28 7.71 38.76
N LEU A 210 -11.26 8.22 38.02
CA LEU A 210 -11.30 9.58 37.49
C LEU A 210 -11.31 10.63 38.60
N ALA A 211 -11.71 10.29 39.83
CA ALA A 211 -11.65 11.20 40.98
C ALA A 211 -10.21 11.39 41.45
N ALA A 212 -9.44 10.30 41.56
CA ALA A 212 -8.02 10.33 41.93
C ALA A 212 -7.15 11.05 40.87
N TYR A 213 -7.47 10.90 39.58
CA TYR A 213 -6.77 11.58 38.49
C TYR A 213 -7.03 13.10 38.49
N ARG A 214 -8.25 13.54 38.78
CA ARG A 214 -8.61 14.97 38.83
C ARG A 214 -8.02 15.68 40.05
N ALA A 215 -7.89 15.01 41.19
CA ALA A 215 -7.29 15.58 42.40
C ALA A 215 -5.79 15.88 42.24
N LYS A 216 -5.05 15.07 41.47
CA LYS A 216 -3.60 15.27 41.22
C LYS A 216 -3.28 16.40 40.23
N ARG A 217 -4.26 16.88 39.47
CA ARG A 217 -4.07 17.89 38.41
C ARG A 217 -4.54 19.29 38.82
N ALA A 218 -5.02 19.46 40.05
CA ALA A 218 -5.52 20.73 40.59
C ALA A 218 -4.53 21.40 41.58
N VAL A 219 -3.25 21.02 41.54
CA VAL A 219 -2.13 21.68 42.23
C VAL A 219 -1.15 22.16 41.17
#